data_AF-A0AAX2CI28-F1
#
_entry.id   AF-A0AAX2CI28-F1
#
_cell.length_a   1.000
_cell.length_b   1.000
_cell.length_c   1.000
_cell.angle_alpha   90.00
_cell.angle_beta   90.00
_cell.angle_gamma   90.00
#
_symmetry.space_group_name_H-M   'P 1'
#
loop_
_entity.id
_entity.type
_entity.pdbx_description
1 polymer ?
#
loop_
_entity_poly.entity_id
_entity_poly.type
_entity_poly.pdbx_seq_one_letter_code
_entity_poly.pdbx_strand_id
1 'polypeptide(L)'
;MSEVERIMECCERQDDVFRTYIMCLLQLKQYREHSQNVYQELRTDYLARGICEREVDQLIKESETFRAYYLPKVLCWDFLSENPAYIESALTNVLKYEPLQLSIVQWRRVIACVENEVSYE
;
A
#
# COMPACT_ATOMS: atom_id res chain seq x y z
N MET A 1 -17.41 2.35 -14.18
CA MET A 1 -15.99 2.06 -14.43
C MET A 1 -15.37 1.74 -13.08
N SER A 2 -14.72 0.59 -12.94
CA SER A 2 -14.01 0.22 -11.71
C SER A 2 -12.76 1.10 -11.53
N GLU A 3 -12.27 1.22 -10.30
CA GLU A 3 -11.04 1.98 -10.02
C GLU A 3 -9.84 1.43 -10.81
N VAL A 4 -9.78 0.10 -10.97
CA VAL A 4 -8.79 -0.59 -11.79
C VAL A 4 -8.88 -0.15 -13.25
N GLU A 5 -10.07 -0.16 -13.84
CA GLU A 5 -10.29 0.27 -15.23
C GLU A 5 -9.89 1.74 -15.43
N ARG A 6 -10.27 2.63 -14.50
CA ARG A 6 -9.90 4.04 -14.54
C ARG A 6 -8.37 4.22 -14.55
N ILE A 7 -7.64 3.49 -13.70
CA ILE A 7 -6.18 3.58 -13.65
C ILE A 7 -5.55 3.00 -14.92
N MET A 8 -6.11 1.90 -15.45
CA MET A 8 -5.65 1.30 -16.70
C MET A 8 -5.81 2.24 -17.89
N GLU A 9 -6.94 2.94 -17.98
CA GLU A 9 -7.17 4.01 -18.96
C GLU A 9 -6.23 5.20 -18.74
N CYS A 10 -6.07 5.66 -17.50
CA CYS A 10 -5.14 6.72 -17.11
C CYS A 10 -3.70 6.42 -17.51
N CYS A 11 -3.31 5.15 -17.61
CA CYS A 11 -1.95 4.73 -17.99
C CYS A 11 -1.85 4.23 -19.44
N GLU A 12 -2.93 4.27 -20.21
CA GLU A 12 -3.00 3.82 -21.61
C GLU A 12 -2.51 2.37 -21.79
N ARG A 13 -2.79 1.49 -20.82
CA ARG A 13 -2.31 0.10 -20.81
C ARG A 13 -3.40 -0.85 -20.30
N GLN A 14 -3.70 -1.89 -21.08
CA GLN A 14 -4.90 -2.72 -20.91
C GLN A 14 -4.65 -4.23 -20.81
N ASP A 15 -3.42 -4.67 -20.54
CA ASP A 15 -3.09 -6.09 -20.37
C ASP A 15 -3.36 -6.63 -18.95
N ASP A 16 -3.55 -7.95 -18.86
CA ASP A 16 -3.87 -8.67 -17.61
C ASP A 16 -2.75 -8.62 -16.58
N VAL A 17 -1.48 -8.61 -17.02
CA VAL A 17 -0.34 -8.46 -16.12
C VAL A 17 -0.42 -7.10 -15.45
N PHE A 18 -0.64 -6.04 -16.23
CA PHE A 18 -0.79 -4.70 -15.68
C PHE A 18 -1.99 -4.59 -14.74
N ARG A 19 -3.14 -5.18 -15.12
CA ARG A 19 -4.33 -5.26 -14.26
C ARG A 19 -4.01 -5.86 -12.89
N THR A 20 -3.23 -6.95 -12.87
CA THR A 20 -2.83 -7.65 -11.64
C THR A 20 -1.97 -6.75 -10.75
N TYR A 21 -1.06 -5.98 -11.33
CA TYR A 21 -0.28 -4.98 -10.59
C TYR A 21 -1.16 -3.89 -9.97
N ILE A 22 -2.10 -3.33 -10.75
CA ILE A 22 -2.99 -2.27 -10.25
C ILE A 22 -3.83 -2.79 -9.09
N MET A 23 -4.40 -3.99 -9.20
CA MET A 23 -5.16 -4.61 -8.11
C MET A 23 -4.30 -4.77 -6.85
N CYS A 24 -3.06 -5.24 -6.99
CA CYS A 24 -2.15 -5.39 -5.86
C CYS A 24 -1.83 -4.04 -5.20
N LEU A 25 -1.48 -3.01 -5.99
CA LEU A 25 -1.18 -1.68 -5.47
C LEU A 25 -2.37 -1.06 -4.71
N LEU A 26 -3.59 -1.23 -5.22
CA LEU A 26 -4.81 -0.81 -4.54
C LEU A 26 -5.02 -1.55 -3.22
N GLN A 27 -4.79 -2.87 -3.19
CA GLN A 27 -4.88 -3.65 -1.96
C GLN A 27 -3.83 -3.20 -0.93
N LEU A 28 -2.61 -2.89 -1.37
CA LEU A 28 -1.55 -2.38 -0.47
C LEU A 28 -1.91 -1.01 0.11
N LYS A 29 -2.50 -0.11 -0.70
CA LYS A 29 -3.02 1.19 -0.24
C LYS A 29 -4.12 1.00 0.81
N GLN A 30 -5.13 0.17 0.52
CA GLN A 30 -6.22 -0.13 1.45
C GLN A 30 -5.72 -0.79 2.74
N TYR A 31 -4.76 -1.71 2.63
CA TYR A 31 -4.15 -2.37 3.77
C TYR A 31 -3.43 -1.37 4.69
N ARG A 32 -2.73 -0.40 4.10
CA ARG A 32 -2.07 0.68 4.83
C ARG A 32 -3.08 1.48 5.65
N GLU A 33 -4.20 1.89 5.06
CA GLU A 33 -5.28 2.59 5.78
C GLU A 33 -5.86 1.74 6.91
N HIS A 34 -6.17 0.47 6.64
CA HIS A 34 -6.75 -0.43 7.63
C HIS A 34 -5.78 -0.69 8.80
N SER A 35 -4.51 -0.95 8.52
CA SER A 35 -3.47 -1.13 9.55
C SER A 35 -3.29 0.11 10.41
N GLN A 36 -3.37 1.31 9.83
CA GLN A 36 -3.25 2.55 10.59
C GLN A 36 -4.44 2.73 11.52
N ASN A 37 -5.67 2.41 11.08
CA ASN A 37 -6.86 2.49 11.92
C ASN A 37 -6.74 1.56 13.14
N VAL A 38 -6.37 0.29 12.91
CA VAL A 38 -6.17 -0.69 14.00
C VAL A 38 -5.07 -0.23 14.96
N TYR A 39 -3.98 0.35 14.46
CA TYR A 39 -2.93 0.92 15.30
C TYR A 39 -3.48 2.03 16.22
N GLN A 40 -4.28 2.96 15.67
CA GLN A 40 -4.85 4.06 16.43
C GLN A 40 -5.88 3.59 17.47
N GLU A 41 -6.68 2.58 17.14
CA GLU A 41 -7.62 1.95 18.08
C GLU A 41 -6.88 1.32 19.25
N LEU A 42 -5.86 0.51 18.99
CA LEU A 42 -5.03 -0.12 20.02
C LEU A 42 -4.31 0.93 20.88
N ARG A 43 -3.77 1.97 20.24
CA ARG A 43 -3.10 3.07 20.96
C ARG A 43 -4.07 3.79 21.89
N THR A 44 -5.28 4.10 21.42
CA THR A 44 -6.31 4.74 22.22
C THR A 44 -6.72 3.89 23.42
N ASP A 45 -6.96 2.59 23.19
CA ASP A 45 -7.32 1.64 24.25
C ASP A 45 -6.20 1.51 25.31
N TYR A 46 -4.94 1.37 24.88
CA TYR A 46 -3.80 1.22 25.79
C TYR A 46 -3.57 2.49 26.63
N LEU A 47 -3.67 3.66 26.02
CA LEU A 47 -3.57 4.93 26.76
C LEU A 47 -4.72 5.09 27.76
N ALA A 48 -5.95 4.70 27.40
CA ALA A 48 -7.09 4.73 28.32
C ALA A 48 -6.91 3.79 29.54
N ARG A 49 -6.12 2.72 29.37
CA ARG A 49 -5.71 1.81 30.46
C ARG A 49 -4.54 2.34 31.30
N GLY A 50 -4.02 3.53 30.99
CA GLY A 50 -2.95 4.20 31.73
C GLY A 50 -1.53 3.81 31.30
N ILE A 51 -1.36 3.16 30.15
CA ILE A 51 -0.03 2.87 29.58
C ILE A 51 0.64 4.19 29.18
N CYS A 52 1.94 4.32 29.44
CA CYS A 52 2.69 5.53 29.08
C CYS A 52 2.83 5.68 27.56
N GLU A 53 2.71 6.91 27.05
CA GLU A 53 2.94 7.22 25.62
C GLU A 53 4.31 6.77 25.11
N ARG A 54 5.32 6.70 25.98
CA ARG A 54 6.67 6.23 25.61
C ARG A 54 6.75 4.72 25.39
N GLU A 55 5.83 3.97 25.96
CA GLU A 55 5.82 2.50 25.95
C GLU A 55 4.76 1.94 24.99
N VAL A 56 3.68 2.69 24.76
CA VAL A 56 2.50 2.25 24.02
C VAL A 56 2.85 1.74 22.62
N ASP A 57 3.72 2.44 21.89
CA ASP A 57 4.06 2.10 20.51
C ASP A 57 4.83 0.76 20.43
N GLN A 58 5.68 0.47 21.42
CA GLN A 58 6.41 -0.80 21.49
C GLN A 58 5.45 -1.95 21.83
N LEU A 59 4.56 -1.73 22.80
CA LEU A 59 3.58 -2.74 23.21
C LEU A 59 2.59 -3.09 22.09
N ILE A 60 2.19 -2.11 21.27
CA ILE A 60 1.36 -2.38 20.08
C ILE A 60 2.11 -3.25 19.09
N LYS A 61 3.36 -2.89 18.75
CA LYS A 61 4.19 -3.66 17.80
C LYS A 61 4.43 -5.10 18.24
N GLU A 62 4.49 -5.35 19.55
CA GLU A 62 4.66 -6.68 20.15
C GLU A 62 3.33 -7.43 20.35
N SER A 63 2.19 -6.75 20.22
CA SER A 63 0.88 -7.37 20.42
C SER A 63 0.58 -8.40 19.33
N GLU A 64 -0.04 -9.51 19.74
CA GLU A 64 -0.51 -10.53 18.79
C GLU A 64 -1.52 -9.94 17.78
N THR A 65 -2.37 -9.01 18.24
CA THR A 65 -3.36 -8.31 17.42
C THR A 65 -2.71 -7.53 16.28
N PHE A 66 -1.67 -6.73 16.57
CA PHE A 66 -1.03 -5.92 15.54
C PHE A 66 -0.03 -6.72 14.69
N ARG A 67 0.49 -7.84 15.20
CA ARG A 67 1.44 -8.69 14.47
C ARG A 67 0.87 -9.24 13.16
N ALA A 68 -0.44 -9.48 13.09
CA ALA A 68 -1.13 -9.88 11.86
C ALA A 68 -1.10 -8.79 10.76
N TYR A 69 -0.81 -7.54 11.13
CA TYR A 69 -0.72 -6.40 10.22
C TYR A 69 0.70 -6.11 9.73
N TYR A 70 1.67 -6.96 10.09
CA TYR A 70 3.05 -6.78 9.66
C TYR A 70 3.21 -7.08 8.17
N LEU A 71 3.75 -6.10 7.45
CA LEU A 71 4.07 -6.21 6.03
C LEU A 71 5.57 -5.94 5.82
N PRO A 72 6.28 -6.69 4.96
CA PRO A 72 7.65 -6.37 4.59
C PRO A 72 7.73 -4.93 4.05
N LYS A 73 8.78 -4.18 4.45
CA LYS A 73 8.96 -2.77 4.06
C LYS A 73 8.77 -2.52 2.56
N VAL A 74 9.28 -3.42 1.72
CA VAL A 74 9.21 -3.33 0.25
C VAL A 74 7.80 -3.50 -0.33
N LEU A 75 6.83 -3.93 0.48
CA LEU A 75 5.41 -4.01 0.11
C LEU A 75 4.57 -2.92 0.77
N CYS A 76 5.12 -2.15 1.73
CA CYS A 76 4.39 -1.05 2.34
C CYS A 76 4.06 0.02 1.29
N TRP A 77 2.80 0.45 1.24
CA TRP A 77 2.33 1.46 0.30
C TRP A 77 3.16 2.75 0.39
N ASP A 78 3.35 3.27 1.61
CA ASP A 78 4.12 4.50 1.85
C ASP A 78 5.57 4.39 1.31
N PHE A 79 6.18 3.20 1.39
CA PHE A 79 7.51 3.00 0.82
C PHE A 79 7.48 2.96 -0.72
N LEU A 80 6.50 2.27 -1.30
CA LEU A 80 6.38 2.10 -2.74
C LEU A 80 6.00 3.41 -3.45
N SER A 81 5.09 4.21 -2.88
CA SER A 81 4.67 5.50 -3.45
C SER A 81 5.83 6.52 -3.46
N GLU A 82 6.65 6.53 -2.41
CA GLU A 82 7.86 7.36 -2.34
C GLU A 82 9.01 6.82 -3.22
N ASN A 83 9.06 5.51 -3.47
CA ASN A 83 10.16 4.85 -4.17
C ASN A 83 9.68 4.00 -5.38
N PRO A 84 9.12 4.63 -6.43
CA PRO A 84 8.55 3.94 -7.60
C PRO A 84 9.49 2.91 -8.27
N ALA A 85 10.80 3.14 -8.20
CA ALA A 85 11.82 2.25 -8.77
C ALA A 85 11.82 0.84 -8.16
N TYR A 86 11.25 0.66 -6.97
CA TYR A 86 11.19 -0.62 -6.28
C TYR A 86 9.90 -1.39 -6.54
N ILE A 87 8.88 -0.80 -7.18
CA ILE A 87 7.59 -1.46 -7.37
C ILE A 87 7.76 -2.77 -8.14
N GLU A 88 8.40 -2.72 -9.31
CA GLU A 88 8.56 -3.91 -10.13
C GLU A 88 9.37 -4.99 -9.41
N SER A 89 10.50 -4.62 -8.81
CA SER A 89 11.34 -5.59 -8.10
C SER A 89 10.66 -6.16 -6.85
N ALA A 90 9.82 -5.39 -6.16
CA ALA A 90 9.04 -5.88 -5.02
C ALA A 90 7.99 -6.91 -5.47
N LEU A 91 7.16 -6.57 -6.46
CA LEU A 91 6.07 -7.48 -6.87
C LEU A 91 6.59 -8.72 -7.62
N THR A 92 7.68 -8.59 -8.39
CA THR A 92 8.31 -9.75 -9.05
C THR A 92 9.06 -10.64 -8.06
N ASN A 93 9.88 -10.09 -7.16
CA ASN A 93 10.72 -10.92 -6.29
C ASN A 93 9.96 -11.48 -5.09
N VAL A 94 9.05 -10.70 -4.50
CA VAL A 94 8.31 -11.07 -3.29
C VAL A 94 7.02 -11.81 -3.65
N LEU A 95 6.23 -11.30 -4.60
CA LEU A 95 4.93 -11.87 -4.98
C LEU A 95 4.97 -12.76 -6.23
N LYS A 96 6.13 -12.89 -6.89
CA LYS A 96 6.34 -13.73 -8.08
C LYS A 96 5.49 -13.33 -9.29
N TYR A 97 5.22 -12.05 -9.45
CA TYR A 97 4.52 -11.52 -10.62
C TYR A 97 5.42 -11.54 -11.87
N GLU A 98 4.78 -11.56 -13.04
CA GLU A 98 5.48 -11.36 -14.32
C GLU A 98 5.96 -9.90 -14.45
N PRO A 99 7.15 -9.64 -15.02
CA PRO A 99 7.69 -8.29 -15.14
C PRO A 99 6.92 -7.46 -16.17
N LEU A 100 6.68 -6.18 -15.87
CA LEU A 100 5.99 -5.23 -16.75
C LEU A 100 6.92 -4.34 -17.58
N GLN A 101 8.19 -4.24 -17.14
CA GLN A 101 9.26 -3.41 -17.70
C GLN A 101 8.88 -1.93 -17.84
N LEU A 102 8.11 -1.42 -16.88
CA LEU A 102 7.75 0.00 -16.85
C LEU A 102 8.96 0.85 -16.41
N SER A 103 9.15 1.98 -17.09
CA SER A 103 10.09 3.01 -16.68
C SER A 103 9.66 3.67 -15.36
N ILE A 104 10.61 4.30 -14.66
CA ILE A 104 10.33 5.06 -13.42
C ILE A 104 9.26 6.15 -13.65
N VAL A 105 9.25 6.77 -14.83
CA VAL A 105 8.25 7.81 -15.18
C VAL A 105 6.86 7.20 -15.28
N GLN A 106 6.73 6.02 -15.88
CA GLN A 106 5.46 5.29 -15.94
C GLN A 106 5.01 4.84 -14.55
N TRP A 107 5.91 4.35 -13.70
CA TRP A 107 5.57 4.00 -12.32
C TRP A 107 5.07 5.19 -11.50
N ARG A 108 5.68 6.36 -11.67
CA ARG A 108 5.18 7.61 -11.05
C ARG A 108 3.77 7.97 -11.54
N ARG A 109 3.49 7.81 -12.84
CA ARG A 109 2.14 8.00 -13.39
C ARG A 109 1.15 7.01 -12.76
N VAL A 110 1.52 5.74 -12.64
CA VAL A 110 0.69 4.71 -11.98
C VAL A 110 0.38 5.09 -10.53
N ILE A 111 1.40 5.45 -9.73
CA ILE A 111 1.19 5.90 -8.34
C ILE A 111 0.25 7.10 -8.31
N ALA A 112 0.46 8.11 -9.16
CA ALA A 112 -0.42 9.27 -9.21
C ALA A 112 -1.87 8.89 -9.56
N CYS A 113 -2.11 7.96 -10.49
CA CYS A 113 -3.46 7.49 -10.79
C CYS A 113 -4.08 6.71 -9.61
N VAL A 114 -3.27 5.97 -8.83
CA VAL A 114 -3.69 5.21 -7.63
C VAL A 114 -3.95 6.12 -6.41
N GLU A 115 -3.14 7.17 -6.23
CA GLU A 115 -3.32 8.15 -5.13
C GLU A 115 -4.52 9.05 -5.38
N ASN A 116 -4.68 9.51 -6.62
CA ASN A 116 -5.82 10.34 -7.00
C ASN A 116 -7.10 9.51 -7.05
N GLU A 117 -8.03 9.76 -6.12
CA GLU A 117 -9.44 9.78 -6.49
C GLU A 117 -9.56 10.89 -7.53
N VAL A 118 -9.59 10.55 -8.83
CA VAL A 118 -9.80 11.57 -9.86
C VAL A 118 -11.23 12.10 -9.68
N SER A 119 -11.38 13.15 -8.87
CA SER A 119 -12.53 14.05 -8.89
C SER A 119 -12.40 14.86 -10.17
N TYR A 120 -13.19 14.49 -11.17
CA TYR A 120 -13.44 15.34 -12.32
C TYR A 120 -14.36 16.48 -11.84
N GLU A 121 -13.77 17.63 -11.49
CA GLU A 121 -14.50 18.91 -11.56
C GLU A 121 -14.35 19.51 -12.96
#